data_AF-A0A351GFL7-F1
#
_entry.id   AF-A0A351GFL7-F1
#
_cell.length_a   1.000
_cell.length_b   1.000
_cell.length_c   1.000
_cell.angle_alpha   90.00
_cell.angle_beta   90.00
_cell.angle_gamma   90.00
#
_symmetry.space_group_name_H-M   'P 1'
#
loop_
_entity.id
_entity.type
_entity.pdbx_description
1 polymer ?
#
loop_
_entity_poly.entity_id
_entity_poly.type
_entity_poly.pdbx_seq_one_letter_code
_entity_poly.pdbx_strand_id
1 'polypeptide(L)' 'MKIAILSRNPRLYSTKRIVEAGEKRGHEMVVLDHLKCDILIEKKKPQLYYKGELIEGFDAIIPRIG' A
#
# COMPACT_ATOMS: atom_id res chain seq x y z
N MET A 1 5.19 -7.87 9.26
CA MET A 1 4.20 -6.80 9.07
C MET A 1 3.66 -6.90 7.66
N LYS A 2 2.38 -6.62 7.47
CA LYS A 2 1.74 -6.51 6.16
C LYS A 2 1.67 -5.03 5.77
N ILE A 3 2.33 -4.66 4.68
CA ILE A 3 2.51 -3.27 4.27
C ILE A 3 1.92 -3.07 2.87
N ALA A 4 1.02 -2.10 2.75
CA ALA A 4 0.48 -1.68 1.46
C ALA A 4 1.33 -0.56 0.85
N ILE A 5 1.63 -0.64 -0.44
CA ILE A 5 2.25 0.43 -1.22
C ILE A 5 1.22 0.93 -2.23
N LEU A 6 0.83 2.20 -2.11
CA LEU A 6 -0.10 2.83 -3.05
C LEU A 6 0.68 3.34 -4.27
N SER A 7 0.56 2.67 -5.41
CA SER A 7 1.27 3.03 -6.65
C SER A 7 0.50 2.56 -7.89
N ARG A 8 0.40 3.40 -8.94
CA ARG A 8 -0.29 3.01 -10.19
C ARG A 8 0.43 1.90 -10.96
N ASN A 9 1.75 1.85 -10.86
CA ASN A 9 2.55 0.93 -11.66
C ASN A 9 3.55 0.16 -10.77
N PRO A 10 3.30 -1.13 -10.50
CA PRO A 10 4.19 -1.96 -9.69
C PRO A 10 5.56 -2.18 -10.34
N ARG A 11 5.68 -1.96 -11.66
CA ARG A 11 6.94 -2.14 -12.40
C ARG A 11 7.88 -0.93 -12.32
N LEU A 12 7.47 0.17 -11.69
CA LEU A 12 8.35 1.32 -11.48
C LEU A 12 9.53 0.91 -10.59
N TYR A 13 10.73 1.36 -10.97
CA TYR A 13 11.96 1.05 -10.23
C TYR A 13 11.81 1.36 -8.73
N SER A 14 11.28 2.53 -8.37
CA SER A 14 11.07 2.92 -6.97
C SER A 14 10.13 1.97 -6.24
N THR A 15 8.99 1.59 -6.86
CA THR A 15 8.01 0.70 -6.24
C THR A 15 8.63 -0.68 -6.02
N LYS A 16 9.34 -1.19 -7.02
CA LYS A 16 10.06 -2.47 -6.94
C LYS A 16 11.10 -2.46 -5.83
N ARG A 17 11.90 -1.40 -5.71
CA ARG A 17 12.94 -1.27 -4.66
C ARG A 17 12.34 -1.23 -3.25
N ILE A 18 11.18 -0.60 -3.07
CA ILE A 18 10.47 -0.57 -1.79
C ILE A 18 9.96 -1.97 -1.44
N VAL A 19 9.35 -2.68 -2.39
CA VAL A 19 8.91 -4.08 -2.21
C VAL A 19 10.08 -4.96 -1.82
N GLU A 20 11.17 -4.96 -2.60
CA GLU A 20 12.37 -5.76 -2.33
C GLU A 20 12.96 -5.46 -0.94
N ALA A 21 12.97 -4.18 -0.52
CA ALA A 21 13.51 -3.78 0.77
C ALA A 21 12.61 -4.20 1.95
N GLY A 22 11.30 -4.32 1.72
CA GLY A 22 10.35 -4.83 2.71
C GLY A 22 10.41 -6.35 2.83
N GLU A 23 10.43 -7.06 1.69
CA GLU A 23 10.58 -8.52 1.63
C GLU A 23 11.88 -8.98 2.27
N LYS A 24 13.00 -8.29 2.01
CA LYS A 24 14.30 -8.57 2.66
C LYS A 24 14.27 -8.43 4.18
N ARG A 25 13.33 -7.66 4.74
CA ARG A 25 13.11 -7.51 6.18
C ARG A 25 12.05 -8.48 6.72
N GLY A 26 11.54 -9.41 5.90
CA GLY A 26 10.50 -10.36 6.27
C GLY A 26 9.11 -9.72 6.39
N HIS A 27 8.84 -8.66 5.63
CA HIS A 27 7.51 -8.04 5.56
C HIS A 27 6.74 -8.55 4.34
N GLU A 28 5.43 -8.68 4.49
CA GLU A 28 4.52 -8.97 3.38
C GLU A 28 4.19 -7.64 2.69
N MET A 29 4.52 -7.53 1.40
CA MET A 29 4.40 -6.30 0.64
C MET A 29 3.31 -6.43 -0.42
N VAL A 30 2.32 -5.54 -0.38
CA VAL A 30 1.20 -5.53 -1.35
C VAL A 30 1.18 -4.21 -2.09
N VAL A 31 1.24 -4.24 -3.42
CA VAL A 31 1.12 -3.03 -4.24
C VAL A 31 -0.34 -2.86 -4.67
N LEU A 32 -0.92 -1.72 -4.35
CA LEU A 32 -2.30 -1.36 -4.68
C LEU A 32 -2.33 -0.14 -5.59
N ASP A 33 -3.17 -0.22 -6.62
CA ASP A 33 -3.44 0.91 -7.51
C ASP A 33 -4.26 1.97 -6.78
N HIS A 34 -3.61 3.07 -6.43
CA HIS A 34 -4.20 4.13 -5.63
C HIS A 34 -5.38 4.85 -6.30
N LEU A 35 -5.56 4.72 -7.62
CA LEU A 35 -6.74 5.26 -8.31
C LEU A 35 -8.01 4.44 -8.08
N LYS A 36 -7.83 3.17 -7.71
CA LYS A 36 -8.91 2.26 -7.36
C LYS A 36 -9.14 2.21 -5.86
N CYS A 37 -8.41 3.06 -5.11
CA CYS A 37 -8.51 3.15 -3.67
C CYS A 37 -9.22 4.42 -3.23
N ASP A 38 -10.18 4.28 -2.32
CA ASP A 38 -10.69 5.39 -1.53
C ASP A 38 -9.97 5.40 -0.18
N ILE A 39 -9.24 6.48 0.11
CA ILE A 39 -8.48 6.63 1.34
C ILE A 39 -9.31 7.46 2.32
N LEU A 40 -9.77 6.86 3.39
CA LEU A 40 -10.41 7.57 4.50
C LEU A 40 -9.36 7.85 5.57
N ILE A 41 -8.88 9.09 5.64
CA ILE A 41 -7.87 9.51 6.62
C ILE A 41 -8.59 9.99 7.89
N GLU A 42 -8.95 9.06 8.78
CA GLU A 42 -9.36 9.42 10.15
C GLU A 42 -8.14 9.50 11.08
N LYS A 43 -8.14 10.47 12.00
CA LYS A 43 -7.04 10.76 12.95
C LYS A 43 -6.51 9.55 13.74
N LYS A 44 -7.30 8.48 13.88
CA LYS A 44 -6.93 7.29 14.67
C LYS A 44 -6.98 5.97 13.90
N LYS A 45 -7.62 5.94 12.73
CA LYS A 45 -7.82 4.73 11.93
C LYS A 45 -7.91 5.08 10.45
N PRO A 46 -6.78 5.27 9.75
CA PRO A 46 -6.83 5.38 8.30
C PRO A 46 -7.40 4.08 7.72
N GLN A 47 -8.50 4.19 6.98
CA GLN A 47 -9.15 3.07 6.30
C GLN A 47 -8.88 3.17 4.80
N LEU A 48 -8.57 2.04 4.17
CA LEU A 48 -8.32 1.95 2.74
C LEU A 48 -9.39 1.06 2.12
N TYR A 49 -10.21 1.62 1.26
CA TYR A 49 -11.15 0.84 0.46
C TYR A 49 -10.54 0.60 -0.91
N TYR A 50 -10.61 -0.62 -1.43
CA TYR A 50 -10.21 -0.95 -2.79
C TYR A 50 -11.40 -1.53 -3.53
N LYS A 51 -11.83 -0.88 -4.62
CA LYS A 51 -13.04 -1.26 -5.37
C LYS A 51 -14.29 -1.43 -4.49
N GLY A 52 -14.43 -0.60 -3.46
CA GLY A 52 -15.57 -0.64 -2.52
C GLY A 52 -15.43 -1.64 -1.37
N GLU A 53 -14.39 -2.47 -1.34
CA GLU A 53 -14.11 -3.36 -0.20
C GLU A 53 -13.09 -2.73 0.72
N LEU A 54 -13.37 -2.74 2.03
CA LEU A 54 -12.40 -2.32 3.03
C LEU A 54 -11.23 -3.30 3.05
N ILE A 55 -10.03 -2.83 2.73
CA ILE A 55 -8.85 -3.64 2.93
C ILE A 55 -8.37 -3.50 4.37
N GLU A 56 -8.53 -4.59 5.11
CA GLU A 56 -8.08 -4.73 6.48
C GLU A 56 -6.77 -5.55 6.55
N GLY A 57 -6.11 -5.45 7.71
CA GLY A 57 -4.94 -6.28 8.04
C GLY A 57 -3.59 -5.71 7.58
N PHE A 58 -3.54 -4.47 7.08
CA PHE A 58 -2.27 -3.77 6.88
C PHE A 58 -1.82 -3.07 8.16
N ASP A 59 -0.56 -3.27 8.53
CA ASP A 59 0.09 -2.58 9.64
C ASP A 59 0.57 -1.18 9.23
N ALA A 60 0.84 -0.97 7.95
CA ALA A 60 1.33 0.31 7.42
C ALA A 60 0.95 0.51 5.95
N ILE A 61 0.85 1.79 5.55
CA ILE A 61 0.59 2.22 4.17
C ILE A 61 1.70 3.18 3.73
N ILE A 62 2.30 2.92 2.57
CA ILE A 62 3.32 3.76 1.94
C ILE A 62 2.70 4.41 0.70
N PRO A 63 2.36 5.72 0.74
CA PRO A 63 1.88 6.43 -0.43
C PRO A 63 3.02 6.71 -1.42
N ARG A 64 3.02 6.06 -2.58
CA ARG A 64 3.91 6.36 -3.73
C ARG A 64 3.08 6.97 -4.86
N ILE A 65 2.64 8.21 -4.63
CA ILE A 65 1.82 8.98 -5.57
C ILE A 65 2.76 9.88 -6.38
N GLY A 66 2.84 9.61 -7.68
CA GLY A 66 3.68 10.33 -8.64
C GLY A 66 3.83 9.55 -9.93
#